data_AF-A0A359LVP0-F1
#
_entry.id   AF-A0A359LVP0-F1
#
_cell.length_a   1.000
_cell.length_b   1.000
_cell.length_c   1.000
_cell.angle_alpha   90.00
_cell.angle_beta   90.00
_cell.angle_gamma   90.00
#
_symmetry.space_group_name_H-M   'P 1'
#
loop_
_entity.id
_entity.type
_entity.pdbx_description
1 polymer ?
#
loop_
_entity_poly.entity_id
_entity_poly.type
_entity_poly.pdbx_seq_one_letter_code
_entity_poly.pdbx_strand_id
1 'polypeptide(L)'
;LAAIRMLGESDAAATKTLLLSRFDEFYRLSFGKRPADELYDVIRDPECVRNLAGEASRAGVVSELRIRMEAMLREEGDPRMNGGAAFYDTIRYVGPDPHRYSRWERFHKP
;
A
#
# COMPACT_ATOMS: atom_id res chain seq x y z
N LEU A 1 -14.82 5.49 22.77
CA LEU A 1 -14.65 5.58 21.30
C LEU A 1 -13.24 5.09 20.95
N ALA A 2 -13.02 3.78 20.92
CA ALA A 2 -11.75 3.22 20.47
C ALA A 2 -11.89 2.90 18.98
N ALA A 3 -11.47 3.83 18.12
CA ALA A 3 -11.25 3.52 16.73
C ALA A 3 -10.09 2.54 16.66
N ILE A 4 -10.39 1.25 16.51
CA ILE A 4 -9.41 0.25 16.06
C ILE A 4 -9.04 0.67 14.65
N ARG A 5 -8.02 1.52 14.56
CA ARG A 5 -7.46 2.03 13.32
C ARG A 5 -6.76 0.85 12.65
N MET A 6 -7.45 0.17 11.74
CA MET A 6 -6.82 -0.78 10.82
C MET A 6 -5.81 -0.01 9.98
N LEU A 7 -4.55 -0.01 10.40
CA LEU A 7 -3.42 0.39 9.58
C LEU A 7 -2.54 -0.84 9.42
N GLY A 8 -2.37 -1.23 8.15
CA GLY A 8 -1.36 -2.09 7.53
C GLY A 8 -0.74 -3.21 8.37
N GLU A 9 -0.66 -4.40 7.77
CA GLU A 9 0.10 -5.56 8.28
C GLU A 9 1.58 -5.22 8.43
N SER A 10 1.90 -4.51 9.51
CA SER A 10 3.23 -4.18 9.96
C SER A 10 3.30 -4.64 11.40
N ASP A 11 4.34 -5.40 11.72
CA ASP A 11 4.51 -6.00 13.03
C ASP A 11 4.54 -4.96 14.16
N ALA A 12 4.24 -5.42 15.38
CA ALA A 12 4.34 -4.57 16.55
C ALA A 12 5.81 -4.22 16.80
N ALA A 13 6.17 -2.94 16.67
CA ALA A 13 7.50 -2.42 16.93
C ALA A 13 7.45 -1.07 17.64
N ALA A 14 8.48 -0.74 18.42
CA ALA A 14 8.58 0.54 19.14
C ALA A 14 8.47 1.74 18.19
N THR A 15 9.08 1.65 17.00
CA THR A 15 8.97 2.68 15.95
C THR A 15 7.54 2.86 15.46
N LYS A 16 6.77 1.78 15.28
CA LYS A 16 5.36 1.86 14.89
C LYS A 16 4.56 2.62 15.95
N THR A 17 4.72 2.28 17.23
CA THR A 17 4.06 2.98 18.34
C THR A 17 4.39 4.47 18.35
N LEU A 18 5.66 4.82 18.15
CA LEU A 18 6.11 6.21 18.08
C LEU A 18 5.46 6.96 16.92
N LEU A 19 5.50 6.41 15.71
CA LEU A 19 4.92 7.04 14.52
C LEU A 19 3.40 7.22 14.64
N LEU A 20 2.70 6.21 15.20
CA LEU A 20 1.26 6.27 15.46
C LEU A 20 0.88 7.32 16.51
N SER A 21 1.82 7.79 17.33
CA SER A 21 1.56 8.83 18.34
C SER A 21 1.68 10.26 17.79
N ARG A 22 2.38 10.46 16.67
CA ARG A 22 2.78 11.80 16.20
C ARG A 22 1.98 12.32 15.01
N PHE A 23 1.48 11.46 14.13
CA PHE A 23 0.71 11.86 12.94
C PHE A 23 1.38 12.93 12.06
N ASP A 24 2.71 12.98 12.10
CA ASP A 24 3.55 13.95 11.42
C ASP A 24 3.94 13.49 10.00
N GLU A 25 4.99 14.08 9.43
CA GLU A 25 5.52 13.67 8.12
C GLU A 25 5.97 12.21 8.09
N PHE A 26 6.61 11.71 9.14
CA PHE A 26 7.06 10.32 9.19
C PHE A 26 5.88 9.36 9.26
N TYR A 27 4.82 9.73 9.99
CA TYR A 27 3.56 9.01 9.92
C TYR A 27 2.97 9.02 8.50
N ARG A 28 2.97 10.17 7.80
CA ARG A 28 2.43 10.27 6.43
C ARG A 28 3.24 9.43 5.43
N LEU A 29 4.57 9.44 5.52
CA LEU A 29 5.44 8.62 4.67
C LEU A 29 5.25 7.12 4.94
N SER A 30 4.98 6.74 6.19
CA SER A 30 4.84 5.33 6.59
C SER A 30 3.44 4.76 6.40
N PHE A 31 2.41 5.53 6.72
CA PHE A 31 1.01 5.08 6.84
C PHE A 31 -0.01 6.02 6.17
N GLY A 32 0.45 7.05 5.46
CA GLY A 32 -0.40 7.92 4.67
C GLY A 32 -0.98 7.21 3.44
N LYS A 33 -2.09 7.74 2.92
CA LYS A 33 -2.58 7.30 1.61
C LYS A 33 -1.56 7.69 0.54
N ARG A 34 -1.19 6.74 -0.31
CA ARG A 34 -0.31 6.98 -1.45
C ARG A 34 -1.11 7.52 -2.64
N PRO A 35 -0.51 8.41 -3.45
CA PRO A 35 -1.09 8.81 -4.73
C PRO A 35 -1.15 7.61 -5.69
N ALA A 36 -1.84 7.77 -6.81
CA ALA A 36 -1.97 6.71 -7.82
C ALA A 36 -0.62 6.33 -8.44
N ASP A 37 0.24 7.33 -8.68
CA ASP A 37 1.55 7.16 -9.29
C ASP A 37 2.65 7.72 -8.38
N GLU A 38 3.76 7.01 -8.29
CA GLU A 38 4.99 7.44 -7.61
C GLU A 38 6.19 7.25 -8.55
N LEU A 39 7.04 8.28 -8.66
CA LEU A 39 8.25 8.26 -9.49
C LEU A 39 9.44 8.67 -8.64
N TYR A 40 10.50 7.86 -8.63
CA TYR A 40 11.70 8.12 -7.84
C TYR A 40 12.94 8.07 -8.73
N ASP A 41 13.91 8.94 -8.44
CA ASP A 41 15.25 8.87 -9.03
C ASP A 41 16.14 8.08 -8.09
N VAL A 42 16.22 6.76 -8.28
CA VAL A 42 16.95 5.85 -7.37
C VAL A 42 18.45 6.12 -7.28
N ILE A 43 19.03 6.86 -8.23
CA ILE A 43 20.45 7.23 -8.21
C ILE A 43 20.66 8.42 -7.28
N ARG A 44 19.75 9.39 -7.30
CA ARG A 44 19.84 10.61 -6.48
C ARG A 44 19.11 10.49 -5.14
N ASP A 45 18.14 9.61 -5.06
CA ASP A 45 17.30 9.31 -3.89
C ASP A 45 17.17 7.78 -3.73
N PRO A 46 18.22 7.10 -3.23
CA PRO A 46 18.22 5.65 -3.06
C PRO A 46 17.12 5.14 -2.11
N GLU A 47 16.73 5.99 -1.15
CA GLU A 47 15.70 5.68 -0.14
C GLU A 47 14.27 5.90 -0.67
N CYS A 48 14.11 6.43 -1.89
CA CYS A 48 12.82 6.67 -2.55
C CYS A 48 11.84 7.46 -1.67
N VAL A 49 12.31 8.55 -1.06
CA VAL A 49 11.49 9.39 -0.15
C VAL A 49 10.79 10.50 -0.93
N ARG A 50 11.41 11.02 -2.00
CA ARG A 50 10.90 12.16 -2.77
C ARG A 50 10.17 11.70 -4.03
N ASN A 51 8.84 11.67 -3.95
CA ASN A 51 8.01 11.39 -5.12
C ASN A 51 8.04 12.55 -6.14
N LEU A 52 8.47 12.26 -7.36
CA LEU A 52 8.59 13.17 -8.50
C LEU A 52 7.39 13.12 -9.46
N ALA A 53 6.43 12.21 -9.24
CA ALA A 53 5.32 11.99 -10.18
C ALA A 53 4.40 13.20 -10.34
N GLY A 54 4.35 14.08 -9.34
CA GLY A 54 3.59 15.34 -9.39
C GLY A 54 4.28 16.47 -10.16
N GLU A 55 5.53 16.32 -10.58
CA GLU A 55 6.26 17.35 -11.30
C GLU A 55 5.85 17.36 -12.79
N ALA A 56 5.35 18.50 -13.28
CA ALA A 56 4.90 18.62 -14.68
C ALA A 56 6.00 18.27 -15.70
N SER A 57 7.26 18.56 -15.39
CA SER A 57 8.43 18.19 -16.20
C SER A 57 8.66 16.68 -16.31
N ARG A 58 8.06 15.88 -15.42
CA ARG A 58 8.20 14.42 -15.35
C ARG A 58 6.98 13.67 -15.89
N ALA A 59 5.90 14.36 -16.26
CA ALA A 59 4.66 13.74 -16.73
C ALA A 59 4.87 12.77 -17.91
N GLY A 60 5.74 13.13 -18.86
CA GLY A 60 6.08 12.25 -19.99
C GLY A 60 6.75 10.95 -19.53
N VAL A 61 7.69 11.04 -18.59
CA VAL A 61 8.41 9.88 -18.03
C VAL A 61 7.46 8.96 -17.26
N VAL A 62 6.56 9.53 -16.45
CA VAL A 62 5.53 8.75 -15.73
C VAL A 62 4.67 7.97 -16.72
N SER A 63 4.18 8.63 -17.78
CA SER A 63 3.34 8.00 -18.78
C SER A 63 4.07 6.88 -19.52
N GLU A 64 5.33 7.10 -19.91
CA GLU A 64 6.14 6.10 -20.62
C GLU A 64 6.37 4.85 -19.76
N LEU A 65 6.82 5.05 -18.52
CA LEU A 65 7.10 3.95 -17.60
C LEU A 65 5.82 3.18 -17.25
N ARG A 66 4.70 3.89 -17.09
CA ARG A 66 3.40 3.25 -16.85
C ARG A 66 2.99 2.37 -18.03
N ILE A 67 3.05 2.88 -19.26
CA ILE A 67 2.72 2.10 -20.46
C ILE A 67 3.60 0.84 -20.54
N ARG A 68 4.91 1.00 -20.31
CA ARG A 68 5.85 -0.12 -20.31
C ARG A 68 5.52 -1.16 -19.24
N MET A 69 5.28 -0.73 -18.00
CA MET A 69 4.91 -1.60 -16.89
C MET A 69 3.63 -2.37 -17.20
N GLU A 70 2.58 -1.68 -17.65
CA GLU A 70 1.31 -2.33 -17.96
C GLU A 70 1.41 -3.29 -19.15
N ALA A 71 2.27 -3.01 -20.14
CA ALA A 71 2.53 -3.93 -21.24
C ALA A 71 3.18 -5.24 -20.75
N MET A 72 4.23 -5.13 -19.92
CA MET A 72 4.91 -6.29 -19.35
C MET A 72 3.96 -7.14 -18.50
N LEU A 73 3.16 -6.51 -17.62
CA LEU A 73 2.19 -7.24 -16.78
C LEU A 73 1.13 -7.97 -17.60
N ARG A 74 0.69 -7.41 -18.74
CA ARG A 74 -0.25 -8.10 -19.64
C ARG A 74 0.42 -9.28 -20.35
N GLU A 75 1.67 -9.11 -20.79
CA GLU A 75 2.46 -10.17 -21.42
C GLU A 75 2.72 -11.34 -20.45
N GLU A 76 3.02 -11.05 -19.20
CA GLU A 76 3.19 -12.05 -18.13
C GLU A 76 1.86 -12.70 -17.69
N GLY A 77 0.73 -12.17 -18.16
CA GLY A 77 -0.59 -12.71 -17.87
C GLY A 77 -1.14 -12.34 -16.49
N ASP A 78 -0.70 -11.22 -15.89
CA ASP A 78 -1.15 -10.79 -14.56
C ASP A 78 -2.69 -10.66 -14.51
N PRO A 79 -3.39 -11.43 -13.66
CA PRO A 79 -4.85 -11.40 -13.57
C PRO A 79 -5.40 -10.01 -13.23
N ARG A 80 -4.64 -9.17 -12.51
CA ARG A 80 -5.05 -7.81 -12.15
C ARG A 80 -5.15 -6.91 -13.37
N MET A 81 -4.31 -7.12 -14.37
CA MET A 81 -4.31 -6.35 -15.62
C MET A 81 -5.32 -6.87 -16.65
N ASN A 82 -5.73 -8.14 -16.51
CA ASN A 82 -6.57 -8.85 -17.48
C ASN A 82 -8.03 -9.02 -17.02
N GLY A 83 -8.48 -8.25 -16.02
CA GLY A 83 -9.87 -8.28 -15.53
C GLY A 83 -10.18 -9.42 -14.54
N GLY A 84 -9.18 -10.20 -14.14
CA GLY A 84 -9.26 -11.27 -13.15
C GLY A 84 -8.97 -10.83 -11.71
N ALA A 85 -8.93 -9.53 -11.42
CA ALA A 85 -8.58 -9.01 -10.08
C ALA A 85 -9.50 -9.55 -8.97
N ALA A 86 -10.77 -9.83 -9.27
CA ALA A 86 -11.73 -10.39 -8.31
C ALA A 86 -11.30 -11.75 -7.73
N PHE A 87 -10.41 -12.48 -8.41
CA PHE A 87 -9.84 -13.74 -7.90
C PHE A 87 -9.18 -13.57 -6.53
N TYR A 88 -8.46 -12.46 -6.30
CA TYR A 88 -7.72 -12.26 -5.05
C TYR A 88 -8.65 -12.13 -3.83
N ASP A 89 -9.86 -11.60 -4.01
CA ASP A 89 -10.86 -11.48 -2.95
C ASP A 89 -11.50 -12.83 -2.59
N THR A 90 -11.32 -13.86 -3.43
CA THR A 90 -11.83 -15.22 -3.16
C THR A 90 -10.86 -16.07 -2.35
N ILE A 91 -9.60 -15.64 -2.19
CA ILE A 91 -8.57 -16.42 -1.52
C ILE A 91 -8.89 -16.48 -0.03
N ARG A 92 -9.16 -17.69 0.47
CA ARG A 92 -9.43 -17.91 1.89
C ARG A 92 -8.15 -17.74 2.70
N TYR A 93 -8.23 -16.96 3.78
CA TYR A 93 -7.19 -16.92 4.79
C TYR A 93 -7.03 -18.28 5.49
N VAL A 94 -5.81 -18.83 5.51
CA VAL A 94 -5.49 -20.15 6.09
C VAL A 94 -4.61 -20.06 7.34
N GLY A 95 -4.46 -18.86 7.93
CA GLY A 95 -3.64 -18.67 9.13
C GLY A 95 -4.22 -19.35 10.37
N PRO A 96 -3.37 -19.66 11.37
CA PRO A 96 -3.73 -20.49 12.53
C PRO A 96 -4.67 -19.79 13.53
N ASP A 97 -4.74 -18.46 13.55
CA ASP A 97 -5.62 -17.68 14.42
C ASP A 97 -6.68 -16.99 13.56
N PRO A 98 -7.99 -17.10 13.87
CA PRO A 98 -8.97 -16.18 13.29
C PRO A 98 -8.47 -14.75 13.54
N HIS A 99 -8.33 -13.97 12.46
CA HIS A 99 -7.85 -12.59 12.51
C HIS A 99 -8.41 -11.86 13.75
N ARG A 100 -7.60 -11.01 14.37
CA ARG A 100 -7.97 -10.26 15.58
C ARG A 100 -9.33 -9.54 15.43
N TYR A 101 -9.69 -9.20 14.19
CA TYR A 101 -11.02 -8.70 13.81
C TYR A 101 -12.15 -9.71 13.99
N SER A 102 -12.04 -10.95 13.50
CA SER A 102 -13.03 -12.02 13.76
C SER A 102 -13.19 -12.32 15.26
N ARG A 103 -12.13 -12.16 16.07
CA ARG A 103 -12.25 -12.21 17.53
C ARG A 103 -13.04 -11.01 18.08
N TRP A 104 -12.79 -9.81 17.58
CA TRP A 104 -13.54 -8.60 17.95
C TRP A 104 -15.03 -8.72 17.59
N GLU A 105 -15.35 -9.18 16.37
CA GLU A 105 -16.72 -9.40 15.91
C GLU A 105 -17.50 -10.33 16.83
N ARG A 106 -16.86 -11.42 17.30
CA ARG A 106 -17.49 -12.39 18.22
C ARG A 106 -17.95 -11.79 19.55
N PHE A 107 -17.31 -10.70 20.00
CA PHE A 107 -17.64 -10.06 21.28
C PHE A 107 -18.38 -8.72 21.15
N HIS A 108 -18.50 -8.17 19.93
CA HIS A 108 -19.03 -6.80 19.71
C HIS A 108 -20.06 -6.69 18.58
N LYS A 109 -20.33 -7.75 17.81
CA LYS A 109 -21.59 -7.82 17.05
C LYS A 109 -22.75 -8.10 18.03
N PRO A 110 -23.89 -7.41 17.88
CA PRO A 110 -25.09 -7.68 18.69
C PRO A 110 -25.62 -9.10 18.50
#